data_AF-A0A9E2YWE5-F1
#
_entry.id   AF-A0A9E2YWE5-F1
#
_cell.length_a   1.000
_cell.length_b   1.000
_cell.length_c   1.000
_cell.angle_alpha   90.00
_cell.angle_beta   90.00
_cell.angle_gamma   90.00
#
_symmetry.space_group_name_H-M   'P 1'
#
loop_
_entity.id
_entity.type
_entity.pdbx_description
1 polymer ?
#
loop_
_entity_poly.entity_id
_entity_poly.type
_entity_poly.pdbx_seq_one_letter_code
_entity_poly.pdbx_strand_id
1 'polypeptide(L)'
;MRQIVGRIFPFLGLGLLLCSVPAAFAGHANVNGTWVLKPTKTNFAGEEAMTTGTITISDRQHHIYISRSFKYDNPTGGFDYSFSTDGAENSTIRKGKTFTSKAKWEGDTLTVTTTQDGMTTIEHFNWTPDGTMVVMVDRPSHQSQTLFFTRQ
;
A
#
# COMPACT_ATOMS: atom_id res chain seq x y z
N MET A 1 -38.67 -30.80 60.16
CA MET A 1 -39.90 -30.34 59.47
C MET A 1 -39.70 -28.89 59.01
N ARG A 2 -39.97 -28.62 57.72
CA ARG A 2 -40.56 -27.39 57.10
C ARG A 2 -40.02 -25.99 57.54
N GLN A 3 -39.35 -25.23 56.65
CA GLN A 3 -39.90 -24.25 55.66
C GLN A 3 -40.51 -23.02 56.40
N ILE A 4 -40.14 -21.73 56.20
CA ILE A 4 -40.17 -20.88 55.00
C ILE A 4 -39.77 -19.42 55.38
N VAL A 5 -39.00 -18.73 54.50
CA VAL A 5 -39.10 -17.33 53.95
C VAL A 5 -39.44 -16.17 54.91
N GLY A 6 -38.86 -14.96 54.88
CA GLY A 6 -38.01 -14.19 53.96
C GLY A 6 -38.01 -12.71 54.41
N ARG A 7 -37.04 -11.85 54.06
CA ARG A 7 -37.09 -10.76 53.03
C ARG A 7 -35.92 -9.80 53.38
N ILE A 8 -34.94 -9.54 52.51
CA ILE A 8 -34.83 -8.52 51.44
C ILE A 8 -33.88 -7.35 51.81
N PHE A 9 -32.78 -7.27 51.02
CA PHE A 9 -31.96 -6.13 50.56
C PHE A 9 -30.96 -5.46 51.54
N PRO A 10 -29.79 -4.93 51.09
CA PRO A 10 -29.65 -4.19 49.81
C PRO A 10 -28.27 -4.20 49.08
N PHE A 11 -28.22 -3.41 47.99
CA PHE A 11 -27.07 -2.80 47.28
C PHE A 11 -26.19 -3.69 46.38
N LEU A 12 -26.43 -3.70 45.07
CA LEU A 12 -25.80 -2.82 44.06
C LEU A 12 -24.25 -2.76 44.16
N GLY A 13 -23.59 -3.68 43.47
CA GLY A 13 -22.19 -3.57 43.06
C GLY A 13 -22.13 -3.58 41.53
N LEU A 14 -21.97 -2.39 40.95
CA LEU A 14 -21.92 -2.11 39.53
C LEU A 14 -20.69 -2.82 38.91
N GLY A 15 -20.90 -3.88 38.13
CA GLY A 15 -19.84 -4.53 37.37
C GLY A 15 -19.38 -3.62 36.24
N LEU A 16 -18.14 -3.14 36.29
CA LEU A 16 -17.48 -2.52 35.14
C LEU A 16 -17.33 -3.58 34.04
N LEU A 17 -18.19 -3.54 33.02
CA LEU A 17 -17.91 -4.18 31.74
C LEU A 17 -16.76 -3.43 31.07
N LEU A 18 -15.58 -4.02 31.07
CA LEU A 18 -14.50 -3.65 30.16
C LEU A 18 -14.94 -4.02 28.74
N CYS A 19 -15.50 -3.07 28.01
CA CYS A 19 -15.63 -3.18 26.55
C CYS A 19 -14.23 -3.16 25.94
N SER A 20 -13.64 -4.33 25.76
CA SER A 20 -12.53 -4.52 24.82
C SER A 20 -13.06 -4.23 23.42
N VAL A 21 -12.79 -3.04 22.89
CA VAL A 21 -13.04 -2.71 21.50
C VAL A 21 -12.09 -3.60 20.68
N PRO A 22 -12.57 -4.53 19.85
CA PRO A 22 -11.68 -5.17 18.90
C PRO A 22 -11.16 -4.06 17.98
N ALA A 23 -9.84 -3.84 17.99
CA ALA A 23 -9.20 -3.00 16.99
C ALA A 23 -9.65 -3.54 15.63
N ALA A 24 -10.40 -2.74 14.89
CA ALA A 24 -10.83 -3.11 13.55
C ALA A 24 -9.55 -3.43 12.78
N PHE A 25 -9.41 -4.69 12.34
CA PHE A 25 -8.53 -5.01 11.24
C PHE A 25 -9.17 -4.35 10.02
N ALA A 26 -8.97 -3.04 9.87
CA ALA A 26 -9.23 -2.34 8.63
C ALA A 26 -8.17 -2.87 7.67
N GLY A 27 -8.41 -4.07 7.13
CA GLY A 27 -7.51 -4.67 6.15
C GLY A 27 -7.33 -3.70 4.99
N HIS A 28 -6.26 -3.89 4.22
CA HIS A 28 -5.87 -3.06 3.08
C HIS A 28 -6.86 -3.12 1.90
N ALA A 29 -8.15 -3.42 2.13
CA ALA A 29 -9.18 -3.59 1.10
C ALA A 29 -9.40 -2.33 0.25
N ASN A 30 -9.09 -1.14 0.78
CA ASN A 30 -9.17 0.13 0.07
C ASN A 30 -8.05 0.35 -0.97
N VAL A 31 -7.05 -0.53 -1.03
CA VAL A 31 -5.90 -0.39 -1.95
C VAL A 31 -6.14 -1.06 -3.31
N ASN A 32 -7.10 -1.97 -3.35
CA ASN A 32 -7.44 -2.75 -4.54
C ASN A 32 -8.06 -1.86 -5.63
N GLY A 33 -7.49 -1.89 -6.82
CA GLY A 33 -7.99 -1.16 -7.98
C GLY A 33 -6.90 -0.70 -8.93
N THR A 34 -7.33 0.10 -9.90
CA THR A 34 -6.45 0.75 -10.86
C THR A 34 -6.31 2.23 -10.51
N TRP A 35 -5.08 2.71 -10.52
CA TRP A 35 -4.66 4.03 -10.10
C TRP A 35 -3.97 4.73 -11.27
N VAL A 36 -4.40 5.95 -11.58
CA VAL A 36 -3.94 6.73 -12.73
C VAL A 36 -3.17 7.95 -12.26
N LEU A 37 -1.97 8.14 -12.82
CA LEU A 37 -1.07 9.24 -12.48
C LEU A 37 -1.74 10.61 -12.71
N LYS A 38 -1.40 11.57 -11.86
CA LYS A 38 -1.65 12.99 -12.03
C LYS A 38 -0.33 13.71 -12.28
N PRO A 39 0.13 13.81 -13.55
CA PRO A 39 1.43 14.40 -13.86
C PRO A 39 1.57 15.83 -13.32
N THR A 40 0.51 16.64 -13.41
CA THR A 40 0.51 18.04 -12.96
C THR A 40 0.60 18.25 -11.45
N LYS A 41 0.33 17.21 -10.65
CA LYS A 41 0.49 17.23 -9.18
C LYS A 41 1.80 16.56 -8.73
N THR A 42 2.47 15.88 -9.64
CA THR A 42 3.64 15.04 -9.35
C THR A 42 4.92 15.86 -9.32
N ASN A 43 5.78 15.56 -8.34
CA ASN A 43 7.14 16.06 -8.32
C ASN A 43 8.10 14.97 -8.82
N PHE A 44 8.60 15.14 -10.04
CA PHE A 44 9.58 14.22 -10.66
C PHE A 44 11.02 14.47 -10.21
N ALA A 45 11.27 15.47 -9.35
CA ALA A 45 12.58 15.77 -8.80
C ALA A 45 13.70 15.96 -9.86
N GLY A 46 13.35 16.54 -11.01
CA GLY A 46 14.28 16.78 -12.12
C GLY A 46 14.55 15.56 -13.01
N GLU A 47 13.93 14.42 -12.72
CA GLU A 47 13.93 13.26 -13.62
C GLU A 47 12.93 13.42 -14.78
N GLU A 48 13.01 12.50 -15.75
CA GLU A 48 12.11 12.48 -16.90
C GLU A 48 10.64 12.42 -16.46
N ALA A 49 9.84 13.33 -17.02
CA ALA A 49 8.44 13.43 -16.67
C ALA A 49 7.64 12.26 -17.28
N MET A 50 6.95 11.51 -16.44
CA MET A 50 5.94 10.56 -16.90
C MET A 50 4.74 11.32 -17.46
N THR A 51 4.40 11.05 -18.72
CA THR A 51 3.19 11.62 -19.35
C THR A 51 1.94 10.85 -18.96
N THR A 52 2.06 9.54 -18.77
CA THR A 52 0.99 8.67 -18.28
C THR A 52 1.56 7.59 -17.35
N GLY A 53 0.74 7.14 -16.41
CA GLY A 53 1.10 6.07 -15.49
C GLY A 53 -0.13 5.38 -14.94
N THR A 54 -0.12 4.05 -14.97
CA THR A 54 -1.19 3.21 -14.43
C THR A 54 -0.57 2.18 -13.49
N ILE A 55 -1.14 2.09 -12.29
CA ILE A 55 -0.77 1.07 -11.30
C ILE A 55 -2.02 0.30 -10.93
N THR A 56 -2.00 -1.02 -11.08
CA THR A 56 -3.07 -1.91 -10.63
C THR A 56 -2.59 -2.70 -9.42
N ILE A 57 -3.31 -2.60 -8.32
CA ILE A 57 -3.01 -3.29 -7.06
C ILE A 57 -4.14 -4.25 -6.72
N SER A 58 -3.77 -5.45 -6.29
CA SER A 58 -4.69 -6.45 -5.74
C SER A 58 -4.01 -7.17 -4.60
N ASP A 59 -4.42 -6.89 -3.37
CA ASP A 59 -4.12 -7.67 -2.17
C ASP A 59 -5.28 -8.63 -1.90
N ARG A 60 -4.98 -9.94 -1.98
CA ARG A 60 -5.93 -11.02 -1.70
C ARG A 60 -5.26 -12.05 -0.80
N GLN A 61 -5.74 -12.19 0.44
CA GLN A 61 -5.25 -13.20 1.38
C GLN A 61 -3.73 -13.12 1.61
N HIS A 62 -3.19 -11.90 1.77
CA HIS A 62 -1.75 -11.65 1.90
C HIS A 62 -0.93 -12.01 0.65
N HIS A 63 -1.60 -12.16 -0.50
CA HIS A 63 -0.96 -12.24 -1.81
C HIS A 63 -1.10 -10.89 -2.50
N ILE A 64 0.02 -10.20 -2.65
CA ILE A 64 0.07 -8.83 -3.17
C ILE A 64 0.49 -8.90 -4.64
N TYR A 65 -0.44 -8.53 -5.51
CA TYR A 65 -0.20 -8.29 -6.92
C TYR A 65 -0.13 -6.80 -7.20
N ILE A 66 0.93 -6.36 -7.88
CA ILE A 66 1.11 -5.00 -8.35
C ILE A 66 1.58 -5.06 -9.79
N SER A 67 0.84 -4.43 -10.69
CA SER A 67 1.24 -4.21 -12.08
C SER A 67 1.38 -2.73 -12.33
N ARG A 68 2.42 -2.35 -13.06
CA ARG A 68 2.72 -0.95 -13.38
C ARG A 68 2.94 -0.81 -14.87
N SER A 69 2.47 0.29 -15.44
CA SER A 69 2.72 0.69 -16.81
C SER A 69 2.88 2.21 -16.87
N PHE A 70 4.01 2.68 -17.36
CA PHE A 70 4.36 4.09 -17.44
C PHE A 70 4.79 4.45 -18.84
N LYS A 71 4.47 5.66 -19.27
CA LYS A 71 5.05 6.26 -20.47
C LYS A 71 5.84 7.49 -20.07
N TYR A 72 7.09 7.52 -20.50
CA TYR A 72 7.98 8.66 -20.33
C TYR A 72 8.04 9.43 -21.63
N ASP A 73 8.09 10.76 -21.52
CA ASP A 73 8.49 11.61 -22.63
C ASP A 73 9.92 12.04 -22.41
N ASN A 74 10.75 11.88 -23.44
CA ASN A 74 12.13 12.33 -23.40
C ASN A 74 12.50 12.96 -24.76
N PRO A 75 13.54 13.80 -24.79
CA PRO A 75 13.92 14.53 -26.01
C PRO A 75 14.34 13.64 -27.19
N THR A 76 14.64 12.37 -26.94
CA THR A 76 15.10 11.38 -27.94
C THR A 76 13.99 10.43 -28.41
N GLY A 77 12.78 10.58 -27.88
CA GLY A 77 11.63 9.70 -28.13
C GLY A 77 11.20 8.96 -26.86
N GLY A 78 9.90 9.06 -26.53
CA GLY A 78 9.35 8.43 -25.33
C GLY A 78 9.47 6.90 -25.31
N PHE A 79 9.46 6.33 -24.11
CA PHE A 79 9.47 4.88 -23.91
C PHE A 79 8.38 4.42 -22.94
N ASP A 80 7.96 3.16 -23.12
CA ASP A 80 7.01 2.48 -22.26
C ASP A 80 7.77 1.58 -21.29
N TYR A 81 7.41 1.61 -20.00
CA TYR A 81 7.98 0.75 -18.97
C TYR A 81 6.88 0.02 -18.21
N SER A 82 6.94 -1.31 -18.17
CA SER A 82 5.94 -2.13 -17.47
C SER A 82 6.57 -3.31 -16.75
N PHE A 83 6.14 -3.55 -15.51
CA PHE A 83 6.56 -4.71 -14.72
C PHE A 83 5.53 -5.04 -13.64
N SER A 84 5.65 -6.24 -13.07
CA SER A 84 4.75 -6.71 -12.02
C SER A 84 5.48 -7.41 -10.88
N THR A 85 4.93 -7.26 -9.68
CA THR A 85 5.28 -8.02 -8.48
C THR A 85 4.06 -8.86 -8.13
N ASP A 86 4.23 -10.17 -8.00
CA ASP A 86 3.14 -11.09 -7.68
C ASP A 86 3.66 -12.14 -6.70
N GLY A 87 3.28 -12.01 -5.44
CA GLY A 87 3.85 -12.84 -4.40
C GLY A 87 3.14 -12.69 -3.06
N ALA A 88 3.36 -13.69 -2.20
CA ALA A 88 2.98 -13.56 -0.80
C ALA A 88 3.72 -12.37 -0.20
N GLU A 89 3.05 -11.67 0.71
CA GLU A 89 3.62 -10.56 1.44
C GLU A 89 5.01 -10.94 1.99
N ASN A 90 5.96 -10.02 1.87
CA ASN A 90 7.34 -10.15 2.32
C ASN A 90 8.18 -11.20 1.55
N SER A 91 7.61 -11.84 0.52
CA SER A 91 8.33 -12.78 -0.35
C SER A 91 9.11 -12.06 -1.44
N THR A 92 10.31 -12.54 -1.72
CA THR A 92 11.11 -12.08 -2.86
C THR A 92 10.74 -12.86 -4.11
N ILE A 93 10.25 -12.15 -5.11
CA ILE A 93 9.96 -12.64 -6.45
C ILE A 93 11.16 -12.37 -7.34
N ARG A 94 11.54 -13.36 -8.15
CA ARG A 94 12.62 -13.24 -9.15
C ARG A 94 12.03 -13.47 -10.53
N LYS A 95 12.34 -12.59 -11.49
CA LYS A 95 11.89 -12.71 -12.89
C LYS A 95 13.11 -12.57 -13.80
N GLY A 96 13.47 -13.63 -14.53
CA GLY A 96 14.75 -13.64 -15.25
C GLY A 96 15.96 -13.60 -14.31
N LYS A 97 17.11 -13.10 -14.78
CA LYS A 97 18.38 -13.13 -14.03
C LYS A 97 18.63 -11.88 -13.18
N THR A 98 18.13 -10.73 -13.60
CA THR A 98 18.52 -9.43 -13.03
C THR A 98 17.39 -8.69 -12.33
N PHE A 99 16.15 -9.20 -12.40
CA PHE A 99 15.01 -8.59 -11.74
C PHE A 99 14.59 -9.38 -10.49
N THR A 100 14.53 -8.67 -9.36
CA THR A 100 13.92 -9.14 -8.13
C THR A 100 12.99 -8.08 -7.58
N SER A 101 11.84 -8.48 -7.03
CA SER A 101 10.92 -7.55 -6.37
C SER A 101 10.32 -8.17 -5.12
N LYS A 102 10.02 -7.34 -4.13
CA LYS A 102 9.45 -7.74 -2.85
C LYS A 102 8.48 -6.67 -2.39
N ALA A 103 7.27 -7.07 -2.00
CA ALA A 103 6.24 -6.18 -1.46
C ALA A 103 5.96 -6.56 0.00
N LYS A 104 5.81 -5.58 0.89
CA LYS A 104 5.59 -5.78 2.33
C LYS A 104 4.76 -4.63 2.88
N TRP A 105 3.88 -4.91 3.85
CA TRP A 105 3.24 -3.88 4.65
C TRP A 105 4.10 -3.43 5.84
N GLU A 106 4.17 -2.13 6.04
CA GLU A 106 4.85 -1.45 7.15
C GLU A 106 3.86 -0.49 7.80
N GLY A 107 3.06 -1.01 8.73
CA GLY A 107 1.85 -0.30 9.17
C GLY A 107 0.88 -0.16 7.99
N ASP A 108 0.46 1.06 7.71
CA ASP A 108 -0.46 1.38 6.61
C ASP A 108 0.25 1.69 5.27
N THR A 109 1.58 1.59 5.24
CA THR A 109 2.38 1.84 4.04
C THR A 109 2.74 0.51 3.36
N LEU A 110 2.45 0.39 2.06
CA LEU A 110 2.97 -0.71 1.26
C LEU A 110 4.33 -0.32 0.71
N THR A 111 5.38 -1.01 1.16
CA THR A 111 6.74 -0.83 0.69
C THR A 111 7.05 -1.88 -0.37
N VAL A 112 7.48 -1.44 -1.55
CA VAL A 112 7.93 -2.31 -2.63
C VAL A 112 9.39 -2.02 -2.94
N THR A 113 10.23 -3.02 -2.78
CA THR A 113 11.64 -2.96 -3.19
C THR A 113 11.80 -3.72 -4.49
N THR A 114 12.33 -3.06 -5.52
CA THR A 114 12.64 -3.67 -6.80
C THR A 114 14.10 -3.46 -7.12
N THR A 115 14.82 -4.54 -7.40
CA THR A 115 16.18 -4.49 -7.94
C THR A 115 16.14 -4.97 -9.38
N GLN A 116 16.60 -4.14 -10.30
CA GLN A 116 16.71 -4.46 -11.72
C GLN A 116 18.10 -4.04 -12.21
N ASP A 117 18.81 -4.95 -12.87
CA ASP A 117 20.13 -4.68 -13.48
C ASP A 117 21.15 -4.06 -12.49
N GLY A 118 21.05 -4.47 -11.21
CA GLY A 118 21.89 -3.98 -10.11
C GLY A 118 21.41 -2.68 -9.47
N MET A 119 20.44 -1.99 -10.06
CA MET A 119 19.83 -0.77 -9.52
C MET A 119 18.64 -1.10 -8.64
N THR A 120 18.60 -0.54 -7.43
CA THR A 120 17.48 -0.73 -6.49
C THR A 120 16.60 0.50 -6.47
N THR A 121 15.29 0.30 -6.57
CA THR A 121 14.25 1.30 -6.37
C THR A 121 13.39 0.87 -5.20
N ILE A 122 13.09 1.78 -4.28
CA ILE A 122 12.15 1.58 -3.19
C ILE A 122 10.95 2.49 -3.44
N GLU A 123 9.76 1.91 -3.44
CA GLU A 123 8.50 2.63 -3.60
C GLU A 123 7.70 2.51 -2.30
N HIS A 124 7.25 3.65 -1.77
CA HIS A 124 6.38 3.70 -0.60
C HIS A 124 5.00 4.20 -1.02
N PHE A 125 4.02 3.29 -1.01
CA PHE A 125 2.64 3.56 -1.37
C PHE A 125 1.83 3.92 -0.13
N ASN A 126 1.17 5.07 -0.18
CA ASN A 126 0.32 5.57 0.89
C ASN A 126 -1.02 6.01 0.31
N TRP A 127 -2.12 5.72 1.02
CA TRP A 127 -3.47 6.09 0.63
C TRP A 127 -3.99 7.17 1.56
N THR A 128 -4.38 8.30 0.97
CA THR A 128 -4.91 9.44 1.71
C THR A 128 -6.45 9.37 1.78
N PRO A 129 -7.07 9.99 2.78
CA PRO A 129 -8.53 9.97 2.94
C PRO A 129 -9.31 10.59 1.77
N ASP A 130 -8.68 11.46 0.97
CA ASP A 130 -9.32 12.10 -0.19
C ASP A 130 -9.40 11.19 -1.43
N GLY A 131 -8.91 9.94 -1.32
CA GLY A 131 -8.89 8.98 -2.42
C GLY A 131 -7.66 9.09 -3.33
N THR A 132 -6.65 9.87 -2.94
CA THR A 132 -5.36 9.94 -3.64
C THR A 132 -4.41 8.88 -3.09
N MET A 133 -3.75 8.16 -3.99
CA MET A 133 -2.59 7.33 -3.68
C MET A 133 -1.32 8.13 -3.95
N VAL A 134 -0.47 8.27 -2.94
CA VAL A 134 0.83 8.93 -3.03
C VAL A 134 1.90 7.85 -3.05
N VAL A 135 2.79 7.92 -4.04
CA VAL A 135 3.93 7.01 -4.18
C VAL A 135 5.20 7.81 -4.07
N MET A 136 5.96 7.59 -3.01
CA MET A 136 7.32 8.11 -2.90
C MET A 136 8.27 7.10 -3.55
N VAL A 137 9.15 7.57 -4.42
CA VAL A 137 10.10 6.71 -5.14
C VAL A 137 11.52 7.14 -4.80
N ASP A 138 12.26 6.21 -4.20
CA ASP A 138 13.64 6.39 -3.79
C ASP A 138 14.57 5.52 -4.65
N ARG A 139 15.61 6.15 -5.19
CA ARG A 139 16.69 5.47 -5.92
C ARG A 139 18.04 5.98 -5.41
N PRO A 140 19.06 5.10 -5.26
CA PRO A 140 20.39 5.51 -4.86
C PRO A 140 20.92 6.64 -5.75
N SER A 141 21.46 7.70 -5.14
CA SER A 141 22.05 8.87 -5.83
C SER A 141 21.05 9.77 -6.58
N HIS A 142 19.74 9.59 -6.40
CA HIS A 142 18.70 10.47 -6.94
C HIS A 142 17.91 11.13 -5.80
N GLN A 143 17.34 12.31 -6.08
CA GLN A 143 16.38 12.93 -5.18
C GLN A 143 15.06 12.15 -5.24
N SER A 144 14.43 11.92 -4.08
CA SER A 144 13.16 11.22 -3.99
C SER A 144 12.08 11.91 -4.82
N GLN A 145 11.34 11.12 -5.61
CA GLN A 145 10.18 11.60 -6.34
C GLN A 145 8.92 11.44 -5.49
N THR A 146 7.92 12.29 -5.74
CA THR A 146 6.59 12.15 -5.13
C THR A 146 5.53 12.15 -6.22
N LEU A 147 4.98 10.97 -6.46
CA LEU A 147 3.99 10.73 -7.50
C LEU A 147 2.59 10.70 -6.89
N PHE A 148 1.64 11.31 -7.58
CA PHE A 148 0.24 11.34 -7.14
C PHE A 148 -0.63 10.59 -8.14
N PHE A 149 -1.47 9.69 -7.64
CA PHE A 149 -2.39 8.90 -8.44
C PHE A 149 -3.81 9.02 -7.89
N THR A 150 -4.81 8.98 -8.76
CA THR A 150 -6.21 8.85 -8.36
C THR A 150 -6.76 7.54 -8.85
N ARG A 151 -7.75 7.00 -8.14
CA ARG A 151 -8.48 5.83 -8.62
C ARG A 151 -9.13 6.12 -9.98
N GLN A 152 -9.09 5.14 -10.88
CA GLN A 152 -9.79 5.16 -12.16
C GLN A 152 -11.30 5.06 -11.98
#